data_AF-A0A446CGA7-F1
#
_entry.id   AF-A0A446CGA7-F1
#
_cell.length_a   1.000
_cell.length_b   1.000
_cell.length_c   1.000
_cell.angle_alpha   90.00
_cell.angle_beta   90.00
_cell.angle_gamma   90.00
#
_symmetry.space_group_name_H-M   'P 1'
#
loop_
_entity.id
_entity.type
_entity.pdbx_description
1 polymer ?
#
loop_
_entity_poly.entity_id
_entity_poly.type
_entity_poly.pdbx_seq_one_letter_code
_entity_poly.pdbx_strand_id
1 'polypeptide(L)'
;MVTPLWIGCGAGFSGDRLDAPLPVVRTLARREGRRVLILETLAERTLALAQLARRENPQAGYEPLLEPLLRPVLELCLRERIAIVSNFGAANPEGAARHILGLARELKLRAPRVAVVRGDDLLAREDAEAVIGLAGLARPASLVSANVYLGGEAIAAALLDGADIVVTGRVADPSLVSGPALAHFGWAADDWDRLGPATMAGHLLECGSQVTGGYFADPGFKDVPGLWNLGFPVAEILPDGHCIVGKAEDTGGVVDRRTVTEQLLYEVHDPSAYLTPDVSADISAATVTELGGDRVALNGVRGHRRPDTLKVSAFYEGGWLGEAEISYGGPRAEARARLAADVIRHRLGEGLRVDLIGVQSLLADDDGRLMRGLPDSGARDVRLRVAGKFAERAAADTLAREVNALYCCGPAGGGGVRSAVRRRLETRSAYIDRALVNASHEVLA
;
A
#
# COMPACT_ATOMS: atom_id res chain seq x y z
N MET A 1 -16.04 -20.95 25.75
CA MET A 1 -14.73 -20.77 25.12
C MET A 1 -14.90 -19.72 24.03
N VAL A 2 -14.07 -18.69 24.01
CA VAL A 2 -14.13 -17.67 22.94
C VAL A 2 -13.63 -18.33 21.66
N THR A 3 -14.42 -18.24 20.59
CA THR A 3 -14.04 -18.79 19.28
C THR A 3 -12.91 -17.97 18.66
N PRO A 4 -12.05 -18.57 17.82
CA PRO A 4 -11.02 -17.82 17.12
C PRO A 4 -11.64 -16.78 16.16
N LEU A 5 -10.85 -15.77 15.83
CA LEU A 5 -11.17 -14.77 14.81
C LEU A 5 -10.45 -15.13 13.51
N TRP A 6 -11.18 -15.17 12.40
CA TRP A 6 -10.59 -15.39 11.08
C TRP A 6 -10.50 -14.08 10.31
N ILE A 7 -9.30 -13.74 9.84
CA ILE A 7 -9.07 -12.56 9.02
C ILE A 7 -8.36 -12.96 7.73
N GLY A 8 -8.90 -12.53 6.59
CA GLY A 8 -8.27 -12.73 5.29
C GLY A 8 -7.96 -11.40 4.62
N CYS A 9 -6.84 -11.31 3.92
CA CYS A 9 -6.45 -10.14 3.14
C CYS A 9 -6.84 -10.31 1.68
N GLY A 10 -7.64 -9.39 1.12
CA GLY A 10 -8.05 -9.45 -0.29
C GLY A 10 -7.27 -8.52 -1.22
N ALA A 11 -6.45 -7.63 -0.67
CA ALA A 11 -5.61 -6.68 -1.42
C ALA A 11 -4.49 -6.19 -0.51
N GLY A 12 -3.27 -6.07 -1.04
CA GLY A 12 -2.10 -5.56 -0.33
C GLY A 12 -1.71 -4.13 -0.69
N PHE A 13 -2.28 -3.55 -1.75
CA PHE A 13 -2.07 -2.17 -2.19
C PHE A 13 -3.14 -1.70 -3.20
N SER A 14 -3.19 -0.39 -3.50
CA SER A 14 -4.04 0.15 -4.57
C SER A 14 -3.55 -0.27 -5.96
N GLY A 15 -4.39 -0.92 -6.76
CA GLY A 15 -4.00 -1.47 -8.06
C GLY A 15 -3.56 -2.94 -8.02
N ASP A 16 -3.76 -3.62 -6.89
CA ASP A 16 -3.53 -5.05 -6.76
C ASP A 16 -4.53 -5.88 -7.58
N ARG A 17 -4.36 -7.20 -7.55
CA ARG A 17 -5.15 -8.20 -8.26
C ARG A 17 -6.63 -8.14 -7.88
N LEU A 18 -7.48 -7.84 -8.86
CA LEU A 18 -8.92 -7.79 -8.69
C LEU A 18 -9.58 -9.17 -8.47
N ASP A 19 -8.89 -10.25 -8.81
CA ASP A 19 -9.35 -11.62 -8.60
C ASP A 19 -8.97 -12.21 -7.23
N ALA A 20 -8.17 -11.50 -6.43
CA ALA A 20 -7.70 -11.96 -5.12
C ALA A 20 -8.77 -12.02 -4.00
N PRO A 21 -9.72 -11.06 -3.87
CA PRO A 21 -10.68 -11.09 -2.76
C PRO A 21 -11.59 -12.31 -2.73
N LEU A 22 -12.00 -12.83 -3.90
CA LEU A 22 -13.04 -13.88 -3.96
C LEU A 22 -12.59 -15.22 -3.37
N PRO A 23 -11.41 -15.78 -3.69
CA PRO A 23 -10.87 -16.98 -3.02
C PRO A 23 -10.76 -16.82 -1.50
N VAL A 24 -10.35 -15.63 -1.03
CA VAL A 24 -10.23 -15.32 0.40
C VAL A 24 -11.58 -15.39 1.08
N VAL A 25 -12.60 -14.73 0.53
CA VAL A 25 -13.97 -14.74 1.09
C VAL A 25 -14.57 -16.15 1.05
N ARG A 26 -14.34 -16.94 -0.01
CA ARG A 26 -14.77 -18.35 -0.06
C ARG A 26 -14.13 -19.20 1.04
N THR A 27 -12.84 -18.96 1.31
CA THR A 27 -12.12 -19.63 2.40
C THR A 27 -12.69 -19.24 3.75
N LEU A 28 -12.90 -17.94 3.99
CA LEU A 28 -13.51 -17.43 5.22
C LEU A 28 -14.92 -17.98 5.43
N ALA A 29 -15.74 -18.07 4.39
CA ALA A 29 -17.12 -18.58 4.48
C ALA A 29 -17.19 -20.02 5.02
N ARG A 30 -16.13 -20.83 4.83
CA ARG A 30 -16.03 -22.21 5.33
C ARG A 30 -15.55 -22.29 6.80
N ARG A 31 -15.22 -21.17 7.43
CA ARG A 31 -14.75 -21.11 8.82
C ARG A 31 -15.88 -20.81 9.79
N GLU A 32 -15.77 -21.32 11.00
CA GLU A 32 -16.66 -21.01 12.10
C GLU A 32 -16.18 -19.78 12.88
N GLY A 33 -17.10 -19.06 13.50
CA GLY A 33 -16.80 -17.86 14.28
C GLY A 33 -16.85 -16.55 13.49
N ARG A 34 -16.27 -15.50 14.07
CA ARG A 34 -16.22 -14.17 13.44
C ARG A 34 -15.20 -14.19 12.31
N ARG A 35 -15.57 -13.59 11.18
CA ARG A 35 -14.78 -13.58 9.95
C ARG A 35 -14.71 -12.16 9.41
N VAL A 36 -13.53 -11.72 9.00
CA VAL A 36 -13.28 -10.38 8.48
C VAL A 36 -12.44 -10.46 7.21
N LEU A 37 -12.89 -9.77 6.17
CA LEU A 37 -12.08 -9.46 5.00
C LEU A 37 -11.43 -8.10 5.21
N ILE A 38 -10.10 -8.04 5.13
CA ILE A 38 -9.40 -6.77 5.02
C ILE A 38 -9.01 -6.50 3.57
N LEU A 39 -8.99 -5.23 3.20
CA LEU A 39 -8.42 -4.77 1.93
C LEU A 39 -7.46 -3.63 2.26
N GLU A 40 -6.16 -3.88 2.17
CA GLU A 40 -5.13 -2.83 2.24
C GLU A 40 -5.03 -2.21 0.84
N THR A 41 -5.38 -0.93 0.72
CA THR A 41 -5.36 -0.18 -0.54
C THR A 41 -4.69 1.19 -0.40
N LEU A 42 -4.00 1.46 0.70
CA LEU A 42 -3.50 2.79 1.02
C LEU A 42 -2.05 2.80 1.48
N ALA A 43 -1.13 3.04 0.55
CA ALA A 43 0.26 3.45 0.83
C ALA A 43 0.41 4.98 0.87
N GLU A 44 1.56 5.49 1.31
CA GLU A 44 1.88 6.93 1.30
C GLU A 44 1.58 7.56 -0.07
N ARG A 45 2.08 6.90 -1.14
CA ARG A 45 1.91 7.38 -2.52
C ARG A 45 0.45 7.45 -2.95
N THR A 46 -0.37 6.46 -2.58
CA THR A 46 -1.74 6.37 -3.08
C THR A 46 -2.65 7.38 -2.39
N LEU A 47 -2.44 7.65 -1.11
CA LEU A 47 -3.10 8.75 -0.40
C LEU A 47 -2.82 10.10 -1.06
N ALA A 48 -1.58 10.35 -1.45
CA ALA A 48 -1.18 11.57 -2.11
C ALA A 48 -1.88 11.75 -3.48
N LEU A 49 -1.99 10.67 -4.26
CA LEU A 49 -2.74 10.66 -5.52
C LEU A 49 -4.25 10.83 -5.30
N ALA A 50 -4.81 10.20 -4.27
CA ALA A 50 -6.21 10.33 -3.91
C ALA A 50 -6.59 11.77 -3.53
N GLN A 51 -5.70 12.48 -2.83
CA GLN A 51 -5.88 13.89 -2.48
C GLN A 51 -5.86 14.79 -3.73
N LEU A 52 -4.94 14.53 -4.67
CA LEU A 52 -4.94 15.22 -5.97
C LEU A 52 -6.24 14.97 -6.75
N ALA A 53 -6.70 13.71 -6.81
CA ALA A 53 -7.95 13.37 -7.47
C ALA A 53 -9.16 14.07 -6.81
N ARG A 54 -9.20 14.16 -5.48
CA ARG A 54 -10.25 14.86 -4.73
C ARG A 54 -10.24 16.36 -4.98
N ARG A 55 -9.06 16.98 -5.13
CA ARG A 55 -8.92 18.40 -5.50
C ARG A 55 -9.51 18.69 -6.89
N GLU A 56 -9.34 17.77 -7.83
CA GLU A 56 -9.87 17.90 -9.20
C GLU A 56 -11.36 17.57 -9.26
N ASN A 57 -11.82 16.58 -8.49
CA ASN A 57 -13.22 16.19 -8.37
C ASN A 57 -13.55 15.89 -6.89
N PRO A 58 -14.37 16.71 -6.21
CA PRO A 58 -14.74 16.50 -4.81
C PRO A 58 -15.45 15.17 -4.50
N GLN A 59 -16.00 14.49 -5.51
CA GLN A 59 -16.61 13.16 -5.36
C GLN A 59 -15.62 12.00 -5.54
N ALA A 60 -14.38 12.27 -5.96
CA ALA A 60 -13.31 11.29 -6.07
C ALA A 60 -12.45 11.24 -4.78
N GLY A 61 -11.33 10.52 -4.82
CA GLY A 61 -10.36 10.47 -3.72
C GLY A 61 -10.52 9.28 -2.77
N TYR A 62 -11.39 8.33 -3.08
CA TYR A 62 -11.34 6.98 -2.53
C TYR A 62 -10.68 6.03 -3.54
N GLU A 63 -10.47 4.76 -3.18
CA GLU A 63 -9.86 3.73 -4.02
C GLU A 63 -10.52 3.67 -5.41
N PRO A 64 -9.77 3.97 -6.50
CA PRO A 64 -10.33 3.95 -7.86
C PRO A 64 -10.93 2.59 -8.27
N LEU A 65 -10.43 1.49 -7.71
CA LEU A 65 -10.87 0.13 -7.98
C LEU A 65 -11.85 -0.41 -6.92
N LEU A 66 -12.46 0.46 -6.10
CA LEU A 66 -13.37 0.08 -5.02
C LEU A 66 -14.46 -0.90 -5.49
N GLU A 67 -15.13 -0.55 -6.59
CA GLU A 67 -16.20 -1.39 -7.11
C GLU A 67 -15.71 -2.72 -7.71
N PRO A 68 -14.70 -2.75 -8.59
CA PRO A 68 -14.12 -4.01 -9.05
C PRO A 68 -13.67 -4.94 -7.93
N LEU A 69 -13.15 -4.40 -6.81
CA LEU A 69 -12.76 -5.19 -5.64
C LEU A 69 -13.97 -5.74 -4.86
N LEU A 70 -15.01 -4.93 -4.67
CA LEU A 70 -16.15 -5.30 -3.81
C LEU A 70 -17.26 -6.05 -4.55
N ARG A 71 -17.55 -5.72 -5.81
CA ARG A 71 -18.67 -6.31 -6.58
C ARG A 71 -18.65 -7.84 -6.58
N PRO A 72 -17.50 -8.53 -6.75
CA PRO A 72 -17.46 -10.00 -6.74
C PRO A 72 -17.74 -10.64 -5.37
N VAL A 73 -17.57 -9.90 -4.27
CA VAL A 73 -17.58 -10.44 -2.91
C VAL A 73 -18.69 -9.90 -2.01
N LEU A 74 -19.29 -8.77 -2.34
CA LEU A 74 -20.22 -8.05 -1.47
C LEU A 74 -21.43 -8.89 -1.06
N GLU A 75 -22.08 -9.55 -2.02
CA GLU A 75 -23.22 -10.44 -1.72
C GLU A 75 -22.82 -11.57 -0.76
N LEU A 76 -21.71 -12.24 -1.05
CA LEU A 76 -21.23 -13.36 -0.24
C LEU A 76 -20.86 -12.89 1.17
N CYS A 77 -20.19 -11.75 1.31
CA CYS A 77 -19.85 -11.20 2.62
C CYS A 77 -21.09 -10.87 3.44
N LEU A 78 -22.10 -10.23 2.85
CA LEU A 78 -23.33 -9.86 3.55
C LEU A 78 -24.18 -11.08 3.94
N ARG A 79 -24.23 -12.10 3.09
CA ARG A 79 -24.95 -13.36 3.35
C ARG A 79 -24.27 -14.17 4.45
N GLU A 80 -22.96 -14.35 4.36
CA GLU A 80 -22.18 -15.14 5.32
C GLU A 80 -21.81 -14.36 6.58
N ARG A 81 -22.16 -13.06 6.67
CA ARG A 81 -21.80 -12.16 7.78
C ARG A 81 -20.29 -12.04 7.99
N ILE A 82 -19.56 -11.91 6.89
CA ILE A 82 -18.13 -11.57 6.87
C ILE A 82 -18.05 -10.05 6.85
N ALA A 83 -17.50 -9.44 7.90
CA ALA A 83 -17.33 -7.99 7.93
C ALA A 83 -16.20 -7.57 6.98
N ILE A 84 -16.29 -6.39 6.38
CA ILE A 84 -15.23 -5.84 5.53
C ILE A 84 -14.61 -4.65 6.25
N VAL A 85 -13.29 -4.62 6.38
CA VAL A 85 -12.55 -3.49 6.98
C VAL A 85 -11.48 -3.03 6.01
N SER A 86 -11.46 -1.76 5.65
CA SER A 86 -10.50 -1.26 4.68
C SER A 86 -10.22 0.23 4.83
N ASN A 87 -9.03 0.62 4.38
CA ASN A 87 -8.62 2.00 4.17
C ASN A 87 -8.82 2.49 2.73
N PHE A 88 -9.67 1.81 1.95
CA PHE A 88 -10.07 2.24 0.61
C PHE A 88 -10.80 3.59 0.60
N GLY A 89 -11.15 4.15 1.77
CA GLY A 89 -11.68 5.50 1.89
C GLY A 89 -10.65 6.55 1.49
N ALA A 90 -9.36 6.26 1.68
CA ALA A 90 -8.25 7.11 1.28
C ALA A 90 -8.46 8.58 1.70
N ALA A 91 -8.60 9.49 0.73
CA ALA A 91 -8.87 10.91 0.96
C ALA A 91 -10.36 11.27 1.03
N ASN A 92 -11.28 10.35 0.74
CA ASN A 92 -12.73 10.56 0.76
C ASN A 92 -13.51 9.35 1.30
N PRO A 93 -13.37 9.01 2.60
CA PRO A 93 -14.08 7.89 3.22
C PRO A 93 -15.60 7.94 3.06
N GLU A 94 -16.21 9.13 3.13
CA GLU A 94 -17.66 9.31 2.94
C GLU A 94 -18.09 9.07 1.49
N GLY A 95 -17.25 9.43 0.53
CA GLY A 95 -17.44 9.11 -0.89
C GLY A 95 -17.47 7.60 -1.13
N ALA A 96 -16.50 6.87 -0.57
CA ALA A 96 -16.46 5.41 -0.63
C ALA A 96 -17.73 4.79 0.00
N ALA A 97 -18.15 5.26 1.17
CA ALA A 97 -19.33 4.73 1.85
C ALA A 97 -20.62 4.94 1.01
N ARG A 98 -20.80 6.13 0.41
CA ARG A 98 -21.92 6.39 -0.50
C ARG A 98 -21.86 5.49 -1.75
N HIS A 99 -20.67 5.25 -2.30
CA HIS A 99 -20.49 4.34 -3.44
C HIS A 99 -20.90 2.91 -3.10
N ILE A 100 -20.50 2.41 -1.93
CA ILE A 100 -20.84 1.06 -1.43
C ILE A 100 -22.35 0.91 -1.25
N LEU A 101 -23.02 1.89 -0.65
CA LEU A 101 -24.48 1.90 -0.52
C LEU A 101 -25.18 1.97 -1.90
N GLY A 102 -24.58 2.67 -2.87
CA GLY A 102 -25.01 2.65 -4.27
C GLY A 102 -24.90 1.26 -4.90
N LEU A 103 -23.74 0.62 -4.77
CA LEU A 103 -23.46 -0.71 -5.30
C LEU A 103 -24.40 -1.77 -4.69
N ALA A 104 -24.65 -1.73 -3.39
CA ALA A 104 -25.58 -2.64 -2.73
C ALA A 104 -27.02 -2.51 -3.28
N ARG A 105 -27.48 -1.28 -3.54
CA ARG A 105 -28.80 -1.02 -4.15
C ARG A 105 -28.86 -1.53 -5.59
N GLU A 106 -27.82 -1.28 -6.38
CA GLU A 106 -27.74 -1.76 -7.76
C GLU A 106 -27.81 -3.30 -7.83
N LEU A 107 -27.07 -3.97 -6.95
CA LEU A 107 -27.05 -5.43 -6.82
C LEU A 107 -28.28 -6.02 -6.12
N LYS A 108 -29.24 -5.17 -5.70
CA LYS A 108 -30.48 -5.56 -4.99
C LYS A 108 -30.22 -6.36 -3.70
N LEU A 109 -29.15 -6.00 -2.99
CA LEU A 109 -28.77 -6.59 -1.70
C LEU A 109 -29.47 -5.88 -0.55
N ARG A 110 -29.47 -6.48 0.65
CA ARG A 110 -29.82 -5.74 1.86
C ARG A 110 -28.89 -4.53 2.02
N ALA A 111 -29.39 -3.42 2.54
CA ALA A 111 -28.55 -2.27 2.85
C ALA A 111 -27.49 -2.68 3.90
N PRO A 112 -26.18 -2.57 3.59
CA PRO A 112 -25.14 -2.80 4.58
C PRO A 112 -25.04 -1.61 5.52
N ARG A 113 -24.71 -1.88 6.79
CA ARG A 113 -24.34 -0.81 7.74
C ARG A 113 -22.89 -0.42 7.50
N VAL A 114 -22.67 0.77 6.96
CA VAL A 114 -21.33 1.24 6.57
C VAL A 114 -20.85 2.27 7.56
N ALA A 115 -19.82 1.95 8.34
CA ALA A 115 -19.17 2.90 9.24
C ALA A 115 -18.02 3.63 8.55
N VAL A 116 -17.91 4.93 8.77
CA VAL A 116 -16.80 5.77 8.30
C VAL A 116 -15.97 6.20 9.50
N VAL A 117 -14.68 5.86 9.51
CA VAL A 117 -13.70 6.34 10.49
C VAL A 117 -13.14 7.69 10.05
N ARG A 118 -13.07 8.63 10.99
CA ARG A 118 -12.59 10.01 10.82
C ARG A 118 -11.46 10.31 11.80
N GLY A 119 -10.75 11.42 11.57
CA GLY A 119 -9.77 12.00 12.49
C GLY A 119 -8.32 11.89 12.03
N ASP A 120 -8.07 11.26 10.88
CA ASP A 120 -6.73 11.13 10.31
C ASP A 120 -6.30 12.43 9.59
N ASP A 121 -7.20 13.10 8.89
CA ASP A 121 -6.89 14.33 8.14
C ASP A 121 -6.77 15.56 9.05
N LEU A 122 -5.53 16.02 9.29
CA LEU A 122 -5.26 17.20 10.08
C LEU A 122 -5.72 18.50 9.40
N LEU A 123 -5.85 18.52 8.07
CA LEU A 123 -6.33 19.70 7.34
C LEU A 123 -7.83 19.94 7.50
N ALA A 124 -8.58 18.89 7.85
CA ALA A 124 -10.02 18.98 8.09
C ALA A 124 -10.37 19.58 9.46
N ARG A 125 -9.37 19.82 10.32
CA ARG A 125 -9.57 20.41 11.65
C ARG A 125 -9.71 21.92 11.61
N GLU A 126 -10.46 22.45 12.57
CA GLU A 126 -10.61 23.90 12.75
C GLU A 126 -9.29 24.57 13.18
N ASP A 127 -8.48 23.88 13.99
CA ASP A 127 -7.18 24.33 14.52
C ASP A 127 -5.97 23.83 13.70
N ALA A 128 -6.18 23.46 12.42
CA ALA A 128 -5.20 22.79 11.57
C ALA A 128 -3.81 23.45 11.54
N GLU A 129 -3.75 24.79 11.48
CA GLU A 129 -2.47 25.53 11.47
C GLU A 129 -1.63 25.23 12.72
N ALA A 130 -2.25 25.31 13.90
CA ALA A 130 -1.57 25.10 15.17
C ALA A 130 -1.13 23.63 15.32
N VAL A 131 -2.01 22.69 14.98
CA VAL A 131 -1.77 21.25 15.13
C VAL A 131 -0.68 20.75 14.19
N ILE A 132 -0.66 21.22 12.94
CA ILE A 132 0.41 20.91 11.98
C ILE A 132 1.74 21.54 12.43
N GLY A 133 1.70 22.75 12.97
CA GLY A 133 2.86 23.41 13.58
C GLY A 133 3.43 22.63 14.77
N LEU A 134 2.58 22.05 15.62
CA LEU A 134 3.00 21.20 16.75
C LEU A 134 3.68 19.90 16.29
N ALA A 135 3.34 19.39 15.10
CA ALA A 135 4.06 18.28 14.48
C ALA A 135 5.41 18.71 13.84
N GLY A 136 5.79 19.99 13.92
CA GLY A 136 7.01 20.51 13.29
C GLY A 136 6.90 20.63 11.77
N LEU A 137 5.68 20.66 11.23
CA LEU A 137 5.39 20.82 9.81
C LEU A 137 4.90 22.24 9.52
N ALA A 138 5.11 22.71 8.29
CA ALA A 138 4.59 23.99 7.83
C ALA A 138 3.30 23.80 7.02
N ARG A 139 2.41 24.80 7.00
CA ARG A 139 1.20 24.83 6.18
C ARG A 139 1.24 25.91 5.09
N PRO A 140 2.20 25.84 4.14
CA PRO A 140 2.15 26.70 2.96
C PRO A 140 0.97 26.31 2.06
N ALA A 141 0.64 27.16 1.08
CA ALA A 141 -0.35 26.85 0.06
C ALA A 141 -0.03 25.57 -0.74
N SER A 142 1.25 25.18 -0.80
CA SER A 142 1.70 23.95 -1.45
C SER A 142 1.43 22.68 -0.64
N LEU A 143 0.98 22.76 0.62
CA LEU A 143 0.60 21.58 1.39
C LEU A 143 -0.66 20.95 0.78
N VAL A 144 -0.54 19.70 0.37
CA VAL A 144 -1.59 18.90 -0.27
C VAL A 144 -2.42 18.15 0.74
N SER A 145 -1.76 17.45 1.67
CA SER A 145 -2.41 16.70 2.74
C SER A 145 -1.49 16.53 3.93
N ALA A 146 -2.08 16.27 5.10
CA ALA A 146 -1.37 15.91 6.32
C ALA A 146 -2.24 14.91 7.09
N ASN A 147 -1.89 13.61 7.00
CA ASN A 147 -2.71 12.54 7.58
C ASN A 147 -1.96 11.79 8.68
N VAL A 148 -2.65 11.53 9.78
CA VAL A 148 -2.16 10.76 10.92
C VAL A 148 -2.43 9.27 10.70
N TYR A 149 -1.47 8.43 11.07
CA TYR A 149 -1.66 6.97 11.13
C TYR A 149 -2.47 6.65 12.39
N LEU A 150 -3.79 6.50 12.23
CA LEU A 150 -4.67 6.10 13.32
C LEU A 150 -4.50 4.61 13.68
N GLY A 151 -4.91 4.26 14.90
CA GLY A 151 -4.97 2.87 15.37
C GLY A 151 -6.31 2.17 15.11
N GLY A 152 -6.44 0.95 15.63
CA GLY A 152 -7.59 0.06 15.44
C GLY A 152 -8.79 0.36 16.33
N GLU A 153 -8.69 1.27 17.31
CA GLU A 153 -9.77 1.53 18.29
C GLU A 153 -11.09 1.98 17.63
N ALA A 154 -11.03 2.92 16.68
CA ALA A 154 -12.23 3.38 15.96
C ALA A 154 -12.81 2.31 15.03
N ILE A 155 -11.96 1.43 14.49
CA ILE A 155 -12.41 0.26 13.73
C ILE A 155 -13.15 -0.71 14.66
N ALA A 156 -12.60 -0.95 15.85
CA ALA A 156 -13.21 -1.83 16.83
C ALA A 156 -14.58 -1.31 17.29
N ALA A 157 -14.66 -0.01 17.62
CA ALA A 157 -15.90 0.65 18.01
C ALA A 157 -16.97 0.56 16.92
N ALA A 158 -16.60 0.79 15.65
CA ALA A 158 -17.50 0.64 14.51
C ALA A 158 -18.05 -0.79 14.36
N LEU A 159 -17.20 -1.80 14.55
CA LEU A 159 -17.61 -3.21 14.49
C LEU A 159 -18.52 -3.60 15.67
N LEU A 160 -18.24 -3.11 16.87
CA LEU A 160 -19.08 -3.31 18.07
C LEU A 160 -20.45 -2.65 17.92
N ASP A 161 -20.51 -1.49 17.26
CA ASP A 161 -21.77 -0.85 16.87
C ASP A 161 -22.49 -1.60 15.74
N GLY A 162 -21.90 -2.68 15.21
CA GLY A 162 -22.52 -3.62 14.28
C GLY A 162 -22.42 -3.20 12.81
N ALA A 163 -21.36 -2.48 12.44
CA ALA A 163 -21.03 -2.24 11.04
C ALA A 163 -20.79 -3.57 10.29
N ASP A 164 -21.35 -3.66 9.08
CA ASP A 164 -21.01 -4.71 8.11
C ASP A 164 -19.69 -4.36 7.39
N ILE A 165 -19.47 -3.06 7.17
CA ILE A 165 -18.34 -2.53 6.42
C ILE A 165 -17.78 -1.33 7.18
N VAL A 166 -16.48 -1.33 7.48
CA VAL A 166 -15.75 -0.21 8.07
C VAL A 166 -14.83 0.39 7.02
N VAL A 167 -15.05 1.67 6.74
CA VAL A 167 -14.32 2.47 5.77
C VAL A 167 -13.45 3.45 6.52
N THR A 168 -12.14 3.40 6.27
CA THR A 168 -11.18 4.28 6.92
C THR A 168 -10.41 5.11 5.89
N GLY A 169 -9.87 6.25 6.33
CA GLY A 169 -8.80 6.96 5.63
C GLY A 169 -7.46 6.35 6.01
N ARG A 170 -6.52 7.17 6.49
CA ARG A 170 -5.22 6.67 6.96
C ARG A 170 -5.32 6.02 8.34
N VAL A 171 -5.05 4.72 8.39
CA VAL A 171 -4.74 3.94 9.59
C VAL A 171 -3.35 3.31 9.43
N ALA A 172 -2.75 2.80 10.50
CA ALA A 172 -1.63 1.89 10.35
C ALA A 172 -2.10 0.55 9.78
N ASP A 173 -1.30 -0.05 8.93
CA ASP A 173 -1.69 -1.22 8.14
C ASP A 173 -2.06 -2.42 9.03
N PRO A 174 -1.31 -2.73 10.12
CA PRO A 174 -1.72 -3.76 11.08
C PRO A 174 -3.01 -3.45 11.83
N SER A 175 -3.42 -2.18 11.90
CA SER A 175 -4.64 -1.77 12.60
C SER A 175 -5.92 -2.25 11.92
N LEU A 176 -5.84 -2.60 10.63
CA LEU A 176 -6.92 -3.30 9.92
C LEU A 176 -7.21 -4.69 10.51
N VAL A 177 -6.27 -5.26 11.27
CA VAL A 177 -6.36 -6.58 11.92
C VAL A 177 -6.49 -6.46 13.44
N SER A 178 -5.71 -5.58 14.08
CA SER A 178 -5.80 -5.35 15.52
C SER A 178 -7.17 -4.79 15.95
N GLY A 179 -7.79 -3.92 15.13
CA GLY A 179 -9.12 -3.37 15.38
C GLY A 179 -10.21 -4.46 15.46
N PRO A 180 -10.35 -5.32 14.44
CA PRO A 180 -11.23 -6.49 14.53
C PRO A 180 -10.93 -7.43 15.69
N ALA A 181 -9.65 -7.67 16.02
CA ALA A 181 -9.26 -8.50 17.14
C ALA A 181 -9.73 -7.90 18.48
N LEU A 182 -9.50 -6.60 18.68
CA LEU A 182 -9.95 -5.86 19.86
C LEU A 182 -11.47 -5.96 20.02
N ALA A 183 -12.24 -5.76 18.95
CA ALA A 183 -13.70 -5.88 18.97
C ALA A 183 -14.19 -7.30 19.27
N HIS A 184 -13.59 -8.32 18.64
CA HIS A 184 -14.05 -9.70 18.76
C HIS A 184 -13.78 -10.29 20.15
N PHE A 185 -12.60 -10.02 20.71
CA PHE A 185 -12.21 -10.58 22.01
C PHE A 185 -12.54 -9.65 23.20
N GLY A 186 -12.96 -8.41 22.94
CA GLY A 186 -13.30 -7.44 23.98
C GLY A 186 -12.10 -7.03 24.83
N TRP A 187 -10.90 -6.99 24.23
CA TRP A 187 -9.68 -6.57 24.92
C TRP A 187 -9.72 -5.08 25.26
N ALA A 188 -9.02 -4.72 26.33
CA ALA A 188 -8.76 -3.32 26.62
C ALA A 188 -7.74 -2.75 25.62
N ALA A 189 -7.82 -1.45 25.33
CA ALA A 189 -6.89 -0.77 24.41
C ALA A 189 -5.43 -0.69 24.94
N ASP A 190 -5.22 -1.00 26.21
CA ASP A 190 -3.93 -1.12 26.87
C ASP A 190 -3.53 -2.57 27.20
N ASP A 191 -4.25 -3.57 26.70
CA ASP A 191 -3.88 -4.99 26.78
C ASP A 191 -2.78 -5.31 25.75
N TRP A 192 -1.59 -4.74 25.98
CA TRP A 192 -0.48 -4.83 25.03
C TRP A 192 0.02 -6.26 24.84
N ASP A 193 -0.11 -7.12 25.84
CA ASP A 193 0.28 -8.53 25.75
C ASP A 193 -0.47 -9.25 24.63
N ARG A 194 -1.74 -8.91 24.38
CA ARG A 194 -2.54 -9.47 23.29
C ARG A 194 -2.50 -8.63 22.01
N LEU A 195 -2.38 -7.31 22.15
CA LEU A 195 -2.27 -6.42 20.99
C LEU A 195 -0.96 -6.60 20.23
N GLY A 196 0.17 -6.87 20.89
CA GLY A 196 1.45 -7.12 20.23
C GLY A 196 1.38 -8.27 19.21
N PRO A 197 1.01 -9.49 19.63
CA PRO A 197 0.74 -10.61 18.73
C PRO A 197 -0.28 -10.31 17.63
N ALA A 198 -1.41 -9.66 17.96
CA ALA A 198 -2.44 -9.34 16.97
C ALA A 198 -1.96 -8.32 15.92
N THR A 199 -1.14 -7.34 16.33
CA THR A 199 -0.46 -6.42 15.42
C THR A 199 0.50 -7.18 14.50
N MET A 200 1.24 -8.17 14.99
CA MET A 200 2.10 -8.97 14.11
C MET A 200 1.33 -9.94 13.20
N ALA A 201 0.15 -10.41 13.61
CA ALA A 201 -0.78 -11.08 12.69
C ALA A 201 -1.21 -10.11 11.57
N GLY A 202 -1.43 -8.84 11.90
CA GLY A 202 -1.69 -7.78 10.94
C GLY A 202 -0.53 -7.57 9.96
N HIS A 203 0.69 -7.47 10.49
CA HIS A 203 1.90 -7.35 9.71
C HIS A 203 2.18 -8.54 8.78
N LEU A 204 1.73 -9.75 9.15
CA LEU A 204 1.79 -10.90 8.26
C LEU A 204 0.72 -10.87 7.15
N LEU A 205 -0.43 -10.23 7.40
CA LEU A 205 -1.54 -10.15 6.44
C LEU A 205 -1.45 -8.94 5.50
N GLU A 206 -0.77 -7.86 5.90
CA GLU A 206 -0.48 -6.71 5.04
C GLU A 206 0.49 -7.08 3.89
N CYS A 207 0.65 -6.19 2.91
CA CYS A 207 1.34 -6.48 1.64
C CYS A 207 0.74 -7.66 0.83
N GLY A 208 -0.40 -8.20 1.27
CA GLY A 208 -1.17 -9.22 0.57
C GLY A 208 -0.39 -10.53 0.44
N SER A 209 -0.08 -10.90 -0.79
CA SER A 209 0.47 -12.23 -1.10
C SER A 209 1.93 -12.46 -0.69
N GLN A 210 2.61 -11.52 -0.02
CA GLN A 210 4.03 -11.67 0.31
C GLN A 210 4.31 -12.88 1.21
N VAL A 211 3.53 -13.01 2.29
CA VAL A 211 3.62 -14.14 3.23
C VAL A 211 3.25 -15.50 2.59
N THR A 212 2.66 -15.48 1.39
CA THR A 212 2.23 -16.67 0.64
C THR A 212 3.07 -16.94 -0.62
N GLY A 213 4.20 -16.24 -0.78
CA GLY A 213 5.19 -16.48 -1.84
C GLY A 213 5.28 -15.38 -2.91
N GLY A 214 4.44 -14.35 -2.85
CA GLY A 214 4.58 -13.13 -3.64
C GLY A 214 5.80 -12.34 -3.18
N TYR A 215 6.51 -11.66 -4.08
CA TYR A 215 7.78 -10.95 -3.78
C TYR A 215 8.92 -11.81 -3.20
N PHE A 216 8.64 -13.05 -2.79
CA PHE A 216 9.56 -14.06 -2.25
C PHE A 216 10.15 -14.95 -3.35
N ALA A 217 9.38 -15.25 -4.40
CA ALA A 217 9.77 -16.20 -5.43
C ALA A 217 11.10 -15.81 -6.13
N ASP A 218 12.07 -16.73 -6.09
CA ASP A 218 13.37 -16.61 -6.74
C ASP A 218 13.68 -17.93 -7.47
N PRO A 219 13.53 -18.00 -8.80
CA PRO A 219 13.62 -19.24 -9.55
C PRO A 219 14.92 -20.02 -9.27
N GLY A 220 14.76 -21.27 -8.79
CA GLY A 220 15.88 -22.17 -8.45
C GLY A 220 16.40 -22.05 -7.01
N PHE A 221 15.92 -21.08 -6.22
CA PHE A 221 16.28 -20.90 -4.81
C PHE A 221 15.07 -20.89 -3.88
N LYS A 222 14.01 -20.18 -4.29
CA LYS A 222 12.74 -20.01 -3.57
C LYS A 222 11.59 -20.25 -4.55
N ASP A 223 11.45 -21.50 -4.99
CA ASP A 223 10.40 -21.86 -5.95
C ASP A 223 9.01 -21.78 -5.30
N VAL A 224 8.09 -21.10 -5.96
CA VAL A 224 6.70 -20.91 -5.51
C VAL A 224 5.74 -21.53 -6.53
N PRO A 225 4.97 -22.56 -6.16
CA PRO A 225 4.06 -23.23 -7.09
C PRO A 225 2.89 -22.32 -7.47
N GLY A 226 2.49 -22.32 -8.74
CA GLY A 226 1.27 -21.62 -9.18
C GLY A 226 1.27 -20.10 -8.95
N LEU A 227 2.43 -19.44 -9.05
CA LEU A 227 2.60 -17.99 -8.83
C LEU A 227 1.63 -17.11 -9.65
N TRP A 228 1.16 -17.60 -10.80
CA TRP A 228 0.15 -16.92 -11.63
C TRP A 228 -1.26 -16.88 -11.00
N ASN A 229 -1.56 -17.77 -10.04
CA ASN A 229 -2.81 -17.88 -9.28
C ASN A 229 -2.54 -17.82 -7.77
N LEU A 230 -1.68 -16.89 -7.36
CA LEU A 230 -1.19 -16.81 -6.00
C LEU A 230 -2.32 -16.58 -4.98
N GLY A 231 -2.39 -17.41 -3.94
CA GLY A 231 -3.37 -17.26 -2.86
C GLY A 231 -3.01 -16.15 -1.90
N PHE A 232 -3.95 -15.29 -1.56
CA PHE A 232 -3.74 -14.27 -0.54
C PHE A 232 -3.93 -14.84 0.87
N PRO A 233 -3.34 -14.22 1.92
CA PRO A 233 -3.26 -14.85 3.22
C PRO A 233 -4.57 -14.81 4.00
N VAL A 234 -4.73 -15.82 4.84
CA VAL A 234 -5.82 -15.96 5.81
C VAL A 234 -5.21 -16.38 7.13
N ALA A 235 -5.50 -15.66 8.21
CA ALA A 235 -5.02 -15.97 9.55
C ALA A 235 -6.18 -16.37 10.48
N GLU A 236 -5.89 -17.34 11.33
CA GLU A 236 -6.63 -17.68 12.54
C GLU A 236 -5.96 -16.95 13.71
N ILE A 237 -6.68 -16.00 14.33
CA ILE A 237 -6.21 -15.28 15.51
C ILE A 237 -6.85 -15.90 16.76
N LEU A 238 -6.01 -16.21 17.74
CA LEU A 238 -6.39 -16.86 18.99
C LEU A 238 -6.74 -15.84 20.08
N PRO A 239 -7.41 -16.26 21.18
CA PRO A 239 -7.81 -15.35 22.27
C PRO A 239 -6.66 -14.64 23.00
N ASP A 240 -5.42 -15.12 22.86
CA ASP A 240 -4.19 -14.50 23.38
C ASP A 240 -3.50 -13.58 22.35
N GLY A 241 -4.07 -13.45 21.14
CA GLY A 241 -3.56 -12.62 20.05
C GLY A 241 -2.57 -13.33 19.13
N HIS A 242 -2.05 -14.50 19.49
CA HIS A 242 -1.18 -15.27 18.60
C HIS A 242 -1.98 -15.78 17.39
N CYS A 243 -1.28 -16.13 16.32
CA CYS A 243 -1.94 -16.49 15.07
C CYS A 243 -1.34 -17.71 14.38
N ILE A 244 -2.20 -18.36 13.59
CA ILE A 244 -1.81 -19.32 12.56
C ILE A 244 -2.10 -18.68 11.22
N VAL A 245 -1.07 -18.39 10.44
CA VAL A 245 -1.20 -17.87 9.08
C VAL A 245 -1.26 -19.01 8.07
N GLY A 246 -2.12 -18.85 7.08
CA GLY A 246 -2.19 -19.69 5.90
C GLY A 246 -2.62 -18.86 4.69
N LYS A 247 -3.16 -19.51 3.67
CA LYS A 247 -3.59 -18.88 2.42
C LYS A 247 -4.99 -19.30 2.00
N ALA A 248 -5.58 -18.53 1.09
CA ALA A 248 -6.84 -18.89 0.46
C ALA A 248 -6.78 -20.31 -0.15
N GLU A 249 -7.82 -21.10 0.07
CA GLU A 249 -7.94 -22.45 -0.48
C GLU A 249 -8.08 -22.42 -2.01
N ASP A 250 -7.72 -23.53 -2.68
CA ASP A 250 -7.83 -23.69 -4.14
C ASP A 250 -7.00 -22.68 -4.97
N THR A 251 -5.85 -22.25 -4.43
CA THR A 251 -4.91 -21.30 -5.05
C THR A 251 -3.46 -21.82 -5.08
N GLY A 252 -2.58 -21.15 -5.82
CA GLY A 252 -1.12 -21.34 -5.76
C GLY A 252 -0.51 -20.66 -4.53
N GLY A 253 0.81 -20.52 -4.53
CA GLY A 253 1.58 -20.01 -3.38
C GLY A 253 2.01 -21.11 -2.42
N VAL A 254 2.76 -20.70 -1.41
CA VAL A 254 3.23 -21.54 -0.30
C VAL A 254 3.25 -20.71 0.97
N VAL A 255 2.85 -21.29 2.11
CA VAL A 255 3.05 -20.69 3.43
C VAL A 255 3.93 -21.65 4.24
N ASP A 256 5.20 -21.29 4.38
CA ASP A 256 6.18 -22.06 5.13
C ASP A 256 6.95 -21.15 6.08
N ARG A 257 7.89 -21.72 6.84
CA ARG A 257 8.70 -20.94 7.79
C ARG A 257 9.45 -19.79 7.09
N ARG A 258 9.88 -19.97 5.84
CA ARG A 258 10.68 -18.99 5.10
C ARG A 258 9.83 -17.79 4.69
N THR A 259 8.66 -18.02 4.10
CA THR A 259 7.76 -16.93 3.69
C THR A 259 7.29 -16.11 4.89
N VAL A 260 6.95 -16.78 5.99
CA VAL A 260 6.55 -16.11 7.24
C VAL A 260 7.72 -15.36 7.88
N THR A 261 8.93 -15.92 7.88
CA THR A 261 10.11 -15.21 8.43
C THR A 261 10.46 -13.97 7.60
N GLU A 262 10.36 -14.05 6.27
CA GLU A 262 10.67 -12.92 5.39
C GLU A 262 9.66 -11.78 5.57
N GLN A 263 8.36 -12.10 5.63
CA GLN A 263 7.34 -11.10 5.94
C GLN A 263 7.51 -10.54 7.37
N LEU A 264 7.78 -11.38 8.37
CA LEU A 264 7.94 -10.94 9.77
C LEU A 264 9.05 -9.90 9.97
N LEU A 265 10.09 -9.95 9.14
CA LEU A 265 11.25 -9.05 9.20
C LEU A 265 11.13 -7.86 8.22
N TYR A 266 10.10 -7.85 7.37
CA TYR A 266 9.92 -6.85 6.33
C TYR A 266 9.60 -5.49 6.95
N GLU A 267 10.34 -4.43 6.58
CA GLU A 267 10.14 -3.05 7.09
C GLU A 267 10.22 -2.88 8.63
N VAL A 268 10.67 -3.91 9.37
CA VAL A 268 10.91 -3.83 10.81
C VAL A 268 12.35 -3.41 11.07
N HIS A 269 12.53 -2.18 11.56
CA HIS A 269 13.85 -1.64 11.88
C HIS A 269 14.40 -2.21 13.20
N ASP A 270 13.64 -2.05 14.30
CA ASP A 270 13.99 -2.58 15.62
C ASP A 270 13.04 -3.75 15.95
N PRO A 271 13.51 -5.01 15.90
CA PRO A 271 12.71 -6.18 16.22
C PRO A 271 12.15 -6.20 17.65
N SER A 272 12.73 -5.43 18.58
CA SER A 272 12.25 -5.34 19.96
C SER A 272 11.27 -4.19 20.21
N ALA A 273 11.08 -3.32 19.21
CA ALA A 273 10.26 -2.11 19.32
C ALA A 273 9.67 -1.67 17.97
N TYR A 274 8.87 -2.53 17.34
CA TYR A 274 8.09 -2.15 16.16
C TYR A 274 6.93 -1.23 16.57
N LEU A 275 7.08 0.07 16.31
CA LEU A 275 6.16 1.09 16.78
C LEU A 275 4.93 1.20 15.88
N THR A 276 3.75 0.91 16.45
CA THR A 276 2.45 1.14 15.80
C THR A 276 1.55 2.00 16.69
N PRO A 277 0.47 2.60 16.15
CA PRO A 277 -0.50 3.33 16.96
C PRO A 277 -1.18 2.50 18.05
N ASP A 278 -1.23 1.18 17.92
CA ASP A 278 -1.94 0.32 18.87
C ASP A 278 -1.03 -0.17 20.00
N VAL A 279 0.22 -0.49 19.67
CA VAL A 279 1.19 -1.15 20.54
C VAL A 279 2.61 -0.99 19.99
N SER A 280 3.61 -1.09 20.86
CA SER A 280 5.00 -1.30 20.42
C SER A 280 5.28 -2.81 20.42
N ALA A 281 5.26 -3.46 19.25
CA ALA A 281 5.39 -4.92 19.15
C ALA A 281 6.85 -5.37 19.25
N ASP A 282 7.08 -6.50 19.91
CA ASP A 282 8.41 -7.08 20.16
C ASP A 282 8.42 -8.53 19.66
N ILE A 283 9.21 -8.76 18.62
CA ILE A 283 9.41 -10.06 17.97
C ILE A 283 10.75 -10.70 18.35
N SER A 284 11.51 -10.15 19.30
CA SER A 284 12.83 -10.67 19.71
C SER A 284 12.78 -12.11 20.26
N ALA A 285 11.61 -12.54 20.75
CA ALA A 285 11.34 -13.89 21.23
C ALA A 285 10.35 -14.67 20.33
N ALA A 286 10.03 -14.15 19.13
CA ALA A 286 9.07 -14.77 18.25
C ALA A 286 9.55 -16.13 17.75
N THR A 287 8.62 -17.10 17.66
CA THR A 287 8.87 -18.42 17.08
C THR A 287 7.92 -18.67 15.91
N VAL A 288 8.47 -19.21 14.82
CA VAL A 288 7.74 -19.54 13.60
C VAL A 288 7.75 -21.06 13.43
N THR A 289 6.59 -21.70 13.56
CA THR A 289 6.44 -23.16 13.58
C THR A 289 5.52 -23.64 12.47
N GLU A 290 6.03 -24.49 11.58
CA GLU A 290 5.21 -25.11 10.53
C GLU A 290 4.28 -26.17 11.12
N LEU A 291 2.99 -26.06 10.80
CA LEU A 291 1.96 -27.04 11.17
C LEU A 291 1.59 -27.97 10.00
N GLY A 292 2.19 -27.74 8.83
CA GLY A 292 1.92 -28.46 7.58
C GLY A 292 0.70 -27.90 6.81
N GLY A 293 0.68 -28.18 5.51
CA GLY A 293 -0.44 -27.81 4.63
C GLY A 293 -0.68 -26.31 4.52
N ASP A 294 0.38 -25.52 4.29
CA ASP A 294 0.33 -24.05 4.24
C ASP A 294 -0.23 -23.41 5.52
N ARG A 295 0.11 -23.98 6.68
CA ARG A 295 -0.23 -23.43 8.00
C ARG A 295 1.03 -23.25 8.83
N VAL A 296 1.23 -22.03 9.33
CA VAL A 296 2.40 -21.66 10.14
C VAL A 296 1.94 -20.86 11.35
N ALA A 297 2.33 -21.31 12.55
CA ALA A 297 2.05 -20.59 13.78
C ALA A 297 3.14 -19.56 14.06
N LEU A 298 2.72 -18.34 14.44
CA LEU A 298 3.57 -17.30 14.99
C LEU A 298 3.26 -17.12 16.49
N ASN A 299 4.22 -17.47 17.34
CA ASN A 299 4.11 -17.36 18.81
C ASN A 299 5.24 -16.49 19.38
N GLY A 300 5.19 -16.21 20.69
CA GLY A 300 6.30 -15.55 21.40
C GLY A 300 6.48 -14.06 21.11
N VAL A 301 5.62 -13.47 20.27
CA VAL A 301 5.49 -12.01 20.12
C VAL A 301 5.00 -11.43 21.44
N ARG A 302 5.55 -10.29 21.84
CA ARG A 302 5.11 -9.52 23.01
C ARG A 302 4.65 -8.13 22.55
N GLY A 303 3.89 -7.44 23.39
CA GLY A 303 3.60 -6.04 23.20
C GLY A 303 4.02 -5.21 24.39
N HIS A 304 4.57 -4.04 24.09
CA HIS A 304 4.91 -3.01 25.07
C HIS A 304 3.98 -1.82 24.92
N ARG A 305 4.05 -0.91 25.89
CA ARG A 305 3.29 0.36 25.86
C ARG A 305 3.37 1.01 24.48
N ARG A 306 2.20 1.36 23.93
CA ARG A 306 2.08 2.09 22.68
C ARG A 306 2.78 3.46 22.74
N PRO A 307 3.24 4.01 21.59
CA PRO A 307 3.86 5.32 21.55
C PRO A 307 2.91 6.46 21.98
N ASP A 308 3.48 7.47 22.65
CA ASP A 308 2.79 8.73 23.00
C ASP A 308 2.56 9.62 21.78
N THR A 309 3.24 9.35 20.67
CA THR A 309 3.12 10.10 19.42
C THR A 309 2.62 9.22 18.27
N LEU A 310 1.90 9.82 17.32
CA LEU A 310 1.44 9.20 16.09
C LEU A 310 2.22 9.74 14.88
N LYS A 311 2.53 8.87 13.91
CA LYS A 311 3.16 9.28 12.64
C LYS A 311 2.19 10.15 11.85
N VAL A 312 2.69 11.24 11.30
CA VAL A 312 2.01 12.12 10.35
C VAL A 312 2.75 12.05 9.02
N SER A 313 2.02 11.82 7.93
CA SER A 313 2.55 11.93 6.57
C SER A 313 1.95 13.15 5.89
N ALA A 314 2.82 14.10 5.56
CA ALA A 314 2.46 15.34 4.90
C ALA A 314 3.03 15.38 3.48
N PHE A 315 2.20 15.79 2.52
CA PHE A 315 2.57 15.87 1.11
C PHE A 315 2.51 17.30 0.63
N TYR A 316 3.57 17.75 -0.03
CA TYR A 316 3.68 19.09 -0.60
C TYR A 316 3.78 18.99 -2.12
N GLU A 317 3.36 20.03 -2.83
CA GLU A 317 3.60 20.14 -4.27
C GLU A 317 5.11 20.11 -4.58
N GLY A 318 5.53 19.15 -5.42
CA GLY A 318 6.93 18.87 -5.74
C GLY A 318 7.33 19.14 -7.19
N GLY A 319 6.53 19.97 -7.89
CA GLY A 319 6.68 20.27 -9.32
C GLY A 319 6.23 19.11 -10.21
N TRP A 320 7.05 18.79 -11.21
CA TRP A 320 6.73 17.87 -12.30
C TRP A 320 7.88 16.88 -12.57
N LEU A 321 7.51 15.66 -12.96
CA LEU A 321 8.41 14.67 -13.52
C LEU A 321 8.12 14.60 -15.02
N GLY A 322 9.13 14.88 -15.83
CA GLY A 322 9.13 14.53 -17.24
C GLY A 322 9.88 13.22 -17.43
N GLU A 323 9.31 12.31 -18.19
CA GLU A 323 9.96 11.07 -18.63
C GLU A 323 9.71 10.90 -20.12
N ALA A 324 10.74 10.56 -20.88
CA ALA A 324 10.60 10.19 -22.27
C ALA A 324 11.64 9.15 -22.69
N GLU A 325 11.24 8.31 -23.65
CA GLU A 325 12.00 7.15 -24.05
C GLU A 325 12.03 7.01 -25.57
N ILE A 326 13.08 6.42 -26.12
CA ILE A 326 13.21 6.05 -27.53
C ILE A 326 14.01 4.75 -27.67
N SER A 327 13.60 3.88 -28.59
CA SER A 327 14.23 2.57 -28.84
C SER A 327 15.17 2.62 -30.05
N TYR A 328 16.26 1.86 -29.96
CA TYR A 328 17.20 1.59 -31.05
C TYR A 328 17.38 0.07 -31.17
N GLY A 329 17.21 -0.44 -32.39
CA GLY A 329 17.38 -1.86 -32.70
C GLY A 329 18.50 -2.11 -33.72
N GLY A 330 19.05 -3.33 -33.71
CA GLY A 330 20.05 -3.79 -34.68
C GLY A 330 21.49 -3.42 -34.34
N PRO A 331 22.43 -3.55 -35.29
CA PRO A 331 23.85 -3.32 -35.05
C PRO A 331 24.11 -1.93 -34.44
N ARG A 332 24.95 -1.84 -33.42
CA ARG A 332 25.35 -0.58 -32.76
C ARG A 332 24.18 0.19 -32.11
N ALA A 333 23.14 -0.50 -31.63
CA ALA A 333 22.02 0.14 -30.95
C ALA A 333 22.48 0.90 -29.70
N GLU A 334 23.37 0.31 -28.90
CA GLU A 334 23.92 0.98 -27.71
C GLU A 334 24.65 2.28 -28.04
N ALA A 335 25.59 2.26 -29.00
CA ALA A 335 26.28 3.46 -29.45
C ALA A 335 25.32 4.58 -29.89
N ARG A 336 24.23 4.21 -30.58
CA ARG A 336 23.20 5.18 -30.98
C ARG A 336 22.40 5.69 -29.79
N ALA A 337 22.05 4.84 -28.84
CA ALA A 337 21.35 5.27 -27.63
C ALA A 337 22.21 6.20 -26.75
N ARG A 338 23.52 5.93 -26.66
CA ARG A 338 24.50 6.81 -25.98
C ARG A 338 24.60 8.16 -26.69
N LEU A 339 24.74 8.17 -28.01
CA LEU A 339 24.75 9.41 -28.79
C LEU A 339 23.44 10.20 -28.63
N ALA A 340 22.30 9.53 -28.60
CA ALA A 340 21.01 10.16 -28.36
C ALA A 340 20.92 10.78 -26.96
N ALA A 341 21.41 10.10 -25.92
CA ALA A 341 21.51 10.66 -24.58
C ALA A 341 22.40 11.91 -24.56
N ASP A 342 23.53 11.88 -25.27
CA ASP A 342 24.42 13.03 -25.36
C ASP A 342 23.75 14.21 -26.08
N VAL A 343 23.01 13.96 -27.16
CA VAL A 343 22.20 15.01 -27.83
C VAL A 343 21.22 15.65 -26.84
N ILE A 344 20.51 14.85 -26.03
CA ILE A 344 19.55 15.38 -25.06
C ILE A 344 20.25 16.20 -23.96
N ARG A 345 21.37 15.72 -23.41
CA ARG A 345 22.15 16.48 -22.42
C ARG A 345 22.66 17.81 -22.96
N HIS A 346 23.15 17.86 -24.20
CA HIS A 346 23.59 19.12 -24.81
C HIS A 346 22.44 20.11 -25.01
N ARG A 347 21.22 19.63 -25.22
CA ARG A 347 20.05 20.49 -25.48
C ARG A 347 19.35 20.96 -24.21
N LEU A 348 19.35 20.14 -23.16
CA LEU A 348 18.59 20.40 -21.93
C LEU A 348 19.46 20.64 -20.69
N GLY A 349 20.75 20.40 -20.80
CA GLY A 349 21.71 20.51 -19.69
C GLY A 349 21.83 19.24 -18.84
N GLU A 350 22.52 19.40 -17.72
CA GLU A 350 22.77 18.35 -16.73
C GLU A 350 21.57 18.15 -15.77
N GLY A 351 21.66 17.16 -14.88
CA GLY A 351 20.60 16.85 -13.90
C GLY A 351 19.46 15.98 -14.44
N LEU A 352 19.66 15.38 -15.61
CA LEU A 352 18.76 14.40 -16.19
C LEU A 352 19.24 12.98 -15.87
N ARG A 353 18.32 12.16 -15.39
CA ARG A 353 18.52 10.72 -15.27
C ARG A 353 18.48 10.09 -16.66
N VAL A 354 19.53 9.37 -17.03
CA VAL A 354 19.61 8.62 -18.29
C VAL A 354 19.82 7.14 -17.99
N ASP A 355 18.94 6.31 -18.54
CA ASP A 355 19.02 4.85 -18.47
C ASP A 355 19.10 4.26 -19.87
N LEU A 356 19.89 3.20 -20.03
CA LEU A 356 19.91 2.36 -21.22
C LEU A 356 19.29 1.01 -20.86
N ILE A 357 17.99 0.87 -21.03
CA ILE A 357 17.27 -0.38 -20.79
C ILE A 357 17.76 -1.41 -21.82
N GLY A 358 18.22 -2.57 -21.33
CA GLY A 358 18.94 -3.58 -22.12
C GLY A 358 20.47 -3.54 -21.93
N VAL A 359 20.99 -2.52 -21.26
CA VAL A 359 22.43 -2.39 -20.92
C VAL A 359 22.60 -2.12 -19.42
N GLN A 360 22.12 -0.98 -18.94
CA GLN A 360 22.20 -0.57 -17.54
C GLN A 360 21.09 0.44 -17.24
N SER A 361 20.11 0.06 -16.42
CA SER A 361 18.98 0.94 -16.05
C SER A 361 18.74 1.06 -14.55
N LEU A 362 19.02 0.00 -13.77
CA LEU A 362 18.74 0.00 -12.32
C LEU A 362 19.88 0.62 -11.49
N LEU A 363 21.12 0.24 -11.75
CA LEU A 363 22.27 0.57 -10.90
C LEU A 363 22.98 1.89 -11.26
N ALA A 364 22.56 2.59 -12.32
CA ALA A 364 23.11 3.91 -12.62
C ALA A 364 22.70 4.94 -11.55
N ASP A 365 23.43 6.05 -11.46
CA ASP A 365 23.07 7.23 -10.67
C ASP A 365 22.61 8.39 -11.58
N ASP A 366 22.04 9.45 -10.99
CA ASP A 366 21.56 10.62 -11.73
C ASP A 366 22.70 11.37 -12.44
N ASP A 367 23.91 11.25 -11.89
CA ASP A 367 25.13 11.79 -12.50
C ASP A 367 25.61 10.92 -13.68
N GLY A 368 25.13 9.69 -13.87
CA GLY A 368 25.56 8.77 -14.91
C GLY A 368 26.99 8.23 -14.77
N ARG A 369 27.58 8.24 -13.56
CA ARG A 369 28.97 7.85 -13.30
C ARG A 369 29.24 6.40 -13.69
N LEU A 370 28.39 5.48 -13.24
CA LEU A 370 28.51 4.06 -13.58
C LEU A 370 28.40 3.85 -15.10
N MET A 371 27.40 4.47 -15.73
CA MET A 371 27.15 4.35 -17.16
C MET A 371 28.32 4.85 -18.04
N ARG A 372 29.02 5.90 -17.60
CA ARG A 372 30.21 6.43 -18.30
C ARG A 372 31.42 5.51 -18.17
N GLY A 373 31.54 4.77 -17.08
CA GLY A 373 32.62 3.80 -16.86
C GLY A 373 32.42 2.47 -17.58
N LEU A 374 31.19 2.18 -18.05
CA LEU A 374 30.87 0.96 -18.78
C LEU A 374 31.20 1.12 -20.27
N PRO A 375 32.09 0.29 -20.84
CA PRO A 375 32.33 0.28 -22.29
C PRO A 375 31.08 -0.15 -23.05
N ASP A 376 31.03 0.17 -24.35
CA ASP A 376 29.96 -0.32 -25.23
C ASP A 376 29.97 -1.86 -25.24
N SER A 377 28.85 -2.46 -24.83
CA SER A 377 28.70 -3.92 -24.75
C SER A 377 28.37 -4.57 -26.10
N GLY A 378 28.09 -3.77 -27.12
CA GLY A 378 27.61 -4.22 -28.42
C GLY A 378 26.13 -4.57 -28.44
N ALA A 379 25.35 -4.11 -27.45
CA ALA A 379 23.93 -4.39 -27.36
C ALA A 379 23.17 -3.92 -28.62
N ARG A 380 22.20 -4.74 -29.04
CA ARG A 380 21.44 -4.59 -30.29
C ARG A 380 19.96 -4.30 -30.06
N ASP A 381 19.53 -4.27 -28.82
CA ASP A 381 18.17 -3.93 -28.40
C ASP A 381 18.32 -3.04 -27.17
N VAL A 382 18.21 -1.74 -27.40
CA VAL A 382 18.45 -0.74 -26.35
C VAL A 382 17.34 0.29 -26.38
N ARG A 383 16.75 0.54 -25.22
CA ARG A 383 15.81 1.64 -25.03
C ARG A 383 16.42 2.71 -24.14
N LEU A 384 16.64 3.88 -24.72
CA LEU A 384 17.04 5.07 -23.98
C LEU A 384 15.82 5.57 -23.21
N ARG A 385 15.97 5.76 -21.90
CA ARG A 385 15.03 6.51 -21.07
C ARG A 385 15.74 7.73 -20.51
N VAL A 386 15.08 8.88 -20.61
CA VAL A 386 15.52 10.13 -19.99
C VAL A 386 14.42 10.65 -19.06
N ALA A 387 14.78 11.00 -17.84
CA ALA A 387 13.87 11.53 -16.84
C ALA A 387 14.46 12.75 -16.13
N GLY A 388 13.60 13.70 -15.75
CA GLY A 388 14.01 14.93 -15.08
C GLY A 388 12.94 15.47 -14.14
N LYS A 389 13.38 16.18 -13.10
CA LYS A 389 12.53 16.89 -12.14
C LYS A 389 12.50 18.37 -12.54
N PHE A 390 11.30 18.94 -12.63
CA PHE A 390 11.09 20.31 -13.09
C PHE A 390 10.14 21.06 -12.17
N ALA A 391 10.36 22.36 -11.94
CA ALA A 391 9.42 23.19 -11.20
C ALA A 391 8.12 23.41 -11.99
N GLU A 392 8.26 23.67 -13.30
CA GLU A 392 7.15 24.01 -14.18
C GLU A 392 6.83 22.89 -15.18
N ARG A 393 5.54 22.73 -15.49
CA ARG A 393 5.07 21.71 -16.44
C ARG A 393 5.70 21.89 -17.83
N ALA A 394 5.79 23.13 -18.29
CA ALA A 394 6.32 23.45 -19.61
C ALA A 394 7.77 22.97 -19.82
N ALA A 395 8.59 22.94 -18.76
CA ALA A 395 9.95 22.41 -18.81
C ALA A 395 9.96 20.87 -18.91
N ALA A 396 9.05 20.19 -18.19
CA ALA A 396 8.86 18.74 -18.33
C ALA A 396 8.33 18.36 -19.73
N ASP A 397 7.40 19.15 -20.28
CA ASP A 397 6.92 18.98 -21.65
C ASP A 397 8.04 19.21 -22.67
N THR A 398 8.97 20.13 -22.39
CA THR A 398 10.14 20.36 -23.24
C THR A 398 11.03 19.12 -23.32
N LEU A 399 11.32 18.45 -22.20
CA LEU A 399 12.03 17.16 -22.21
C LEU A 399 11.35 16.14 -23.13
N ALA A 400 10.03 15.98 -22.99
CA ALA A 400 9.26 15.04 -23.80
C ALA A 400 9.36 15.34 -25.31
N ARG A 401 9.26 16.63 -25.69
CA ARG A 401 9.43 17.05 -27.08
C ARG A 401 10.84 16.82 -27.61
N GLU A 402 11.87 17.06 -26.80
CA GLU A 402 13.27 16.90 -27.23
C GLU A 402 13.61 15.43 -27.50
N VAL A 403 13.14 14.51 -26.65
CA VAL A 403 13.28 13.08 -26.93
C VAL A 403 12.48 12.67 -28.16
N ASN A 404 11.28 13.22 -28.35
CA ASN A 404 10.50 12.99 -29.58
C ASN A 404 11.21 13.52 -30.83
N ALA A 405 11.91 14.65 -30.75
CA ALA A 405 12.64 15.23 -31.87
C ALA A 405 13.76 14.31 -32.37
N LEU A 406 14.25 13.36 -31.56
CA LEU A 406 15.27 12.38 -31.97
C LEU A 406 14.85 11.52 -33.16
N TYR A 407 13.55 11.43 -33.49
CA TYR A 407 13.10 10.79 -34.73
C TYR A 407 13.79 11.35 -35.98
N CYS A 408 13.98 12.66 -36.03
CA CYS A 408 14.55 13.35 -37.20
C CYS A 408 15.85 14.08 -36.86
N CYS A 409 16.09 14.37 -35.59
CA CYS A 409 17.23 15.15 -35.10
C CYS A 409 18.22 14.29 -34.27
N GLY A 410 18.01 12.97 -34.23
CA GLY A 410 18.81 12.04 -33.45
C GLY A 410 19.53 11.00 -34.31
N PRO A 411 20.18 10.02 -33.66
CA PRO A 411 20.84 8.90 -34.32
C PRO A 411 19.89 8.06 -35.17
N ALA A 412 20.44 7.42 -36.21
CA ALA A 412 19.65 6.65 -37.17
C ALA A 412 18.83 5.51 -36.52
N GLY A 413 17.64 5.25 -37.07
CA GLY A 413 16.82 4.10 -36.66
C GLY A 413 16.24 4.18 -35.24
N GLY A 414 16.04 5.40 -34.72
CA GLY A 414 15.29 5.62 -33.48
C GLY A 414 13.79 5.45 -33.72
N GLY A 415 13.09 4.82 -32.78
CA GLY A 415 11.65 4.61 -32.89
C GLY A 415 10.93 4.30 -31.58
N GLY A 416 9.60 4.27 -31.63
CA GLY A 416 8.78 3.85 -30.49
C GLY A 416 8.82 4.80 -29.30
N VAL A 417 8.89 6.12 -29.58
CA VAL A 417 8.90 7.15 -28.54
C VAL A 417 7.68 7.02 -27.65
N ARG A 418 7.89 7.07 -26.33
CA ARG A 418 6.84 7.22 -25.33
C ARG A 418 7.26 8.31 -24.36
N SER A 419 6.32 9.13 -23.93
CA SER A 419 6.58 10.18 -22.95
C SER A 419 5.44 10.29 -21.96
N ALA A 420 5.78 10.64 -20.72
CA ALA A 420 4.84 10.91 -19.66
C ALA A 420 5.30 12.15 -18.90
N VAL A 421 4.36 13.06 -18.62
CA VAL A 421 4.56 14.20 -17.74
C VAL A 421 3.55 14.09 -16.61
N ARG A 422 4.04 14.03 -15.37
CA ARG A 422 3.20 13.85 -14.18
C ARG A 422 3.57 14.83 -13.08
N ARG A 423 2.57 15.25 -12.30
CA ARG A 423 2.81 16.02 -11.08
C ARG A 423 3.62 15.17 -10.09
N ARG A 424 4.49 15.83 -9.34
CA ARG A 424 5.24 15.24 -8.24
C ARG A 424 4.72 15.81 -6.93
N LEU A 425 4.76 14.98 -5.91
CA LEU A 425 4.56 15.39 -4.53
C LEU A 425 5.84 15.08 -3.75
N GLU A 426 6.15 15.93 -2.78
CA GLU A 426 7.21 15.73 -1.82
C GLU A 426 6.62 15.32 -0.49
N THR A 427 7.11 14.21 0.07
CA THR A 427 6.64 13.69 1.35
C THR A 427 7.54 14.19 2.47
N ARG A 428 6.94 14.56 3.60
CA ARG A 428 7.61 14.76 4.89
C ARG A 428 6.91 13.90 5.93
N SER A 429 7.69 13.19 6.73
CA SER A 429 7.20 12.47 7.89
C SER A 429 7.47 13.26 9.15
N ALA A 430 6.50 13.28 10.04
CA ALA A 430 6.57 13.92 11.34
C ALA A 430 5.85 13.08 12.39
N TYR A 431 5.86 13.54 13.63
CA TYR A 431 5.16 12.92 14.74
C TYR A 431 4.35 13.97 15.49
N ILE A 432 3.17 13.58 15.96
CA ILE A 432 2.30 14.45 16.76
C ILE A 432 1.88 13.73 18.04
N ASP A 433 1.68 14.47 19.12
CA ASP A 433 1.12 13.92 20.37
C ASP A 433 -0.24 13.28 20.09
N ARG A 434 -0.40 12.01 20.52
CA ARG A 434 -1.65 11.25 20.40
C ARG A 434 -2.84 11.99 20.99
N ALA A 435 -2.66 12.68 22.12
CA ALA A 435 -3.74 13.37 22.83
C ALA A 435 -4.36 14.50 21.99
N LEU A 436 -3.64 14.98 20.97
CA LEU A 436 -4.15 15.97 20.03
C LEU A 436 -5.02 15.35 18.94
N VAL A 437 -5.05 14.03 18.75
CA VAL A 437 -5.77 13.35 17.66
C VAL A 437 -6.95 12.56 18.22
N ASN A 438 -8.15 12.85 17.74
CA ASN A 438 -9.37 12.14 18.16
C ASN A 438 -9.95 11.36 16.97
N ALA A 439 -9.82 10.04 17.01
CA ALA A 439 -10.44 9.16 16.03
C ALA A 439 -11.90 8.87 16.42
N SER A 440 -12.81 8.95 15.46
CA SER A 440 -14.23 8.65 15.67
C SER A 440 -14.79 7.86 14.50
N HIS A 441 -15.98 7.29 14.68
CA HIS A 441 -16.72 6.63 13.61
C HIS A 441 -18.16 7.14 13.53
N GLU A 442 -18.73 7.06 12.33
CA GLU A 442 -20.13 7.37 12.05
C GLU A 442 -20.73 6.24 11.22
N VAL A 443 -21.86 5.68 11.65
CA VAL A 443 -22.55 4.62 10.90
C VAL A 443 -23.59 5.22 9.96
N LEU A 444 -23.39 4.99 8.67
CA LEU A 444 -24.35 5.29 7.61
C LEU A 444 -25.20 4.04 7.36
N ALA A 445 -26.52 4.22 7.29
CA ALA A 445 -27.50 3.16 7.09
C ALA A 445 -28.31 3.37 5.80
#